data_AF-A0A0F4TC83-F1
#
_entry.id   AF-A0A0F4TC83-F1
#
_cell.length_a   1.000
_cell.length_b   1.000
_cell.length_c   1.000
_cell.angle_alpha   90.00
_cell.angle_beta   90.00
_cell.angle_gamma   90.00
#
_symmetry.space_group_name_H-M   'P 1'
#
loop_
_entity.id
_entity.type
_entity.pdbx_description
1 polymer ?
#
loop_
_entity_poly.entity_id
_entity_poly.type
_entity_poly.pdbx_seq_one_letter_code
_entity_poly.pdbx_strand_id
1 'polypeptide(L)' 'MVTKTQAVRIEAPELIPCERIDAAESEAGLRLNGDVWELKDQAIKLLDTCADQVDAQIKRSQSK' A
#
# COMPACT_ATOMS: atom_id res chain seq x y z
N MET A 1 -48.41 -2.39 -10.78
CA MET A 1 -47.24 -3.28 -10.90
C MET A 1 -47.02 -3.92 -9.53
N VAL A 2 -47.19 -5.24 -9.40
CA VAL A 2 -47.03 -5.95 -8.13
C VAL A 2 -45.58 -6.43 -8.04
N THR A 3 -44.82 -5.90 -7.08
CA THR A 3 -43.48 -6.39 -6.76
C THR A 3 -43.60 -7.60 -5.84
N LYS A 4 -43.16 -8.77 -6.34
CA LYS A 4 -43.13 -10.01 -5.56
C LYS A 4 -41.82 -10.08 -4.78
N THR A 5 -41.88 -9.86 -3.48
CA THR A 5 -40.72 -10.03 -2.59
C THR A 5 -40.57 -11.51 -2.26
N GLN A 6 -39.45 -12.12 -2.63
CA GLN A 6 -39.12 -13.50 -2.31
C GLN A 6 -37.95 -13.51 -1.32
N ALA A 7 -38.11 -14.21 -0.20
CA ALA A 7 -37.03 -14.39 0.77
C ALA A 7 -36.02 -15.40 0.19
N VAL A 8 -34.82 -14.92 -0.15
CA VAL A 8 -33.67 -15.76 -0.51
C VAL A 8 -33.01 -16.21 0.79
N ARG A 9 -32.93 -17.53 1.01
CA ARG A 9 -32.12 -18.09 2.10
C ARG A 9 -30.66 -18.06 1.63
N ILE A 10 -29.85 -17.25 2.30
CA ILE A 10 -28.40 -17.19 2.06
C ILE A 10 -27.77 -18.25 2.97
N GLU A 11 -27.23 -19.32 2.39
CA GLU A 11 -26.44 -20.30 3.12
C GLU A 11 -25.12 -19.67 3.58
N ALA A 12 -24.65 -20.06 4.77
CA ALA A 12 -23.37 -19.58 5.27
C ALA A 12 -22.25 -20.06 4.33
N PRO A 13 -21.33 -19.17 3.89
CA PRO A 13 -20.24 -19.58 3.01
C PRO A 13 -19.34 -20.59 3.74
N GLU A 14 -18.85 -21.59 2.99
CA GLU A 14 -17.85 -22.52 3.51
C GLU A 14 -16.57 -21.76 3.88
N LEU A 15 -16.09 -21.96 5.11
CA LEU A 15 -14.85 -21.35 5.57
C LEU A 15 -13.67 -22.16 5.03
N ILE A 16 -12.85 -21.53 4.20
CA ILE A 16 -11.59 -22.12 3.75
C ILE A 16 -10.58 -22.00 4.91
N PRO A 17 -9.98 -23.12 5.38
CA PRO A 17 -8.93 -23.06 6.39
C PRO A 17 -7.74 -22.25 5.87
N CYS A 18 -7.30 -21.25 6.62
CA CYS A 18 -6.05 -20.56 6.32
C CYS A 18 -4.86 -21.51 6.56
N GLU A 19 -3.92 -21.56 5.62
CA GLU A 19 -2.64 -22.24 5.86
C GLU A 19 -1.92 -21.56 7.02
N ARG A 20 -1.43 -22.36 7.97
CA ARG A 20 -0.62 -21.86 9.07
C ARG A 20 0.78 -21.59 8.50
N ILE A 21 1.15 -20.31 8.48
CA ILE A 21 2.49 -19.88 8.11
C ILE A 21 3.43 -20.17 9.29
N ASP A 22 4.62 -20.67 9.02
CA ASP A 22 5.63 -20.87 10.06
C ASP A 22 6.00 -19.53 10.71
N ALA A 23 6.12 -19.53 12.05
CA ALA A 23 6.38 -18.31 12.81
C ALA A 23 7.68 -17.61 12.36
N ALA A 24 8.71 -18.40 12.03
CA ALA A 24 9.98 -17.89 11.51
C ALA A 24 9.82 -17.23 10.12
N GLU A 25 9.03 -17.83 9.23
CA GLU A 25 8.76 -17.26 7.90
C GLU A 25 7.90 -15.99 7.99
N SER A 26 6.92 -15.98 8.89
CA SER A 26 6.09 -14.79 9.16
C SER A 26 6.93 -13.63 9.71
N GLU A 27 7.86 -13.89 10.63
CA GLU A 27 8.72 -12.85 11.21
C GLU A 27 9.73 -12.32 10.19
N ALA A 28 10.36 -13.21 9.41
CA ALA A 28 11.26 -12.83 8.33
C ALA A 28 10.54 -12.01 7.25
N GLY A 29 9.34 -12.43 6.85
CA GLY A 29 8.50 -11.69 5.92
C GLY A 29 8.06 -10.33 6.45
N LEU A 30 7.71 -10.21 7.73
CA LEU A 30 7.36 -8.94 8.35
C LEU A 30 8.54 -7.97 8.36
N ARG A 31 9.73 -8.45 8.73
CA ARG A 31 10.97 -7.64 8.71
C ARG A 31 11.28 -7.14 7.31
N LEU A 32 11.27 -8.03 6.31
CA LEU A 32 11.52 -7.66 4.92
C LEU A 32 10.54 -6.60 4.41
N ASN A 33 9.25 -6.74 4.73
CA ASN A 33 8.25 -5.73 4.38
C ASN A 33 8.48 -4.40 5.09
N GLY A 34 8.92 -4.43 6.35
CA GLY A 34 9.34 -3.24 7.10
C GLY A 34 10.52 -2.53 6.43
N ASP A 35 11.58 -3.27 6.09
CA ASP A 35 12.77 -2.74 5.41
C ASP A 35 12.42 -2.12 4.05
N VAL A 36 11.53 -2.77 3.28
CA VAL A 36 11.02 -2.25 1.99
C VAL A 36 10.24 -0.96 2.19
N TRP A 37 9.45 -0.86 3.27
CA TRP A 37 8.69 0.34 3.58
C TRP A 37 9.61 1.51 3.95
N GLU A 38 10.64 1.28 4.77
CA GLU A 38 11.63 2.30 5.10
C GLU A 38 12.40 2.76 3.86
N LEU A 39 12.82 1.84 2.99
CA LEU A 39 13.49 2.18 1.74
C LEU A 39 12.61 3.05 0.83
N LYS A 40 11.31 2.74 0.75
CA LYS A 40 10.34 3.56 0.01
C LYS A 40 10.24 4.97 0.59
N ASP A 41 10.15 5.11 1.91
CA ASP A 41 10.09 6.41 2.57
C ASP A 41 11.35 7.26 2.30
N GLN A 42 12.52 6.64 2.33
CA GLN A 42 13.78 7.29 1.96
C GLN A 42 13.79 7.75 0.50
N ALA A 43 13.33 6.90 -0.43
CA ALA A 43 13.24 7.24 -1.84
C ALA A 43 12.28 8.41 -2.10
N ILE A 44 11.14 8.46 -1.42
CA ILE A 44 10.18 9.57 -1.52
C ILE A 44 10.82 10.88 -1.04
N LYS A 45 11.47 10.88 0.13
CA LYS A 45 12.16 12.07 0.66
C LYS A 45 13.24 12.60 -0.29
N LEU A 46 13.97 11.70 -0.95
CA LEU A 46 14.96 12.09 -1.95
C LEU A 46 14.31 12.76 -3.15
N LEU A 47 13.22 12.19 -3.67
CA LEU A 47 12.48 12.76 -4.80
C LEU A 47 11.91 14.15 -4.46
N ASP A 48 11.35 14.34 -3.27
CA ASP A 48 10.84 15.65 -2.82
C ASP A 48 11.98 16.68 -2.75
N THR A 49 13.13 16.29 -2.19
CA THR A 49 14.31 17.15 -2.13
C THR A 49 14.81 17.53 -3.53
N CYS A 50 14.81 16.58 -4.47
CA CYS A 50 15.17 16.84 -5.86
C CYS A 50 14.20 17.82 -6.53
N ALA A 51 12.90 17.69 -6.29
CA ALA A 51 11.89 18.60 -6.83
C ALA A 51 12.12 20.04 -6.35
N ASP A 52 12.34 20.23 -5.05
CA ASP A 52 12.66 21.53 -4.46
C ASP A 52 13.93 22.16 -5.06
N GLN A 53 14.96 21.35 -5.31
CA GLN A 53 16.21 21.81 -5.91
C GLN A 53 16.01 22.28 -7.35
N VAL A 54 15.24 21.53 -8.15
CA VAL A 54 14.90 21.88 -9.53
C VAL A 54 14.10 23.19 -9.56
N ASP A 55 13.08 23.33 -8.71
CA ASP A 55 12.29 24.55 -8.62
C ASP A 55 13.14 25.76 -8.23
N ALA A 56 14.04 25.60 -7.27
CA ALA A 56 14.97 26.65 -6.89
C ALA A 56 15.93 27.01 -8.03
N GLN A 57 16.36 26.03 -8.84
CA GLN A 57 17.23 26.26 -9.99
C GLN A 57 16.49 27.01 -11.11
N ILE A 58 15.23 26.68 -11.38
CA ILE A 58 14.37 27.37 -12.35
C ILE A 58 14.18 28.83 -11.92
N LYS A 59 13.85 29.09 -10.65
CA LYS A 59 13.72 30.48 -10.15
C LYS A 59 15.01 31.27 -10.31
N ARG A 60 16.17 30.65 -10.05
CA ARG A 60 17.48 31.29 -10.23
C ARG A 60 17.81 31.58 -11.70
N SER A 61 17.44 30.71 -12.63
CA SER A 61 17.72 30.93 -14.06
C SER A 61 16.85 32.03 -14.66
N GLN A 62 15.64 32.24 -14.16
CA GLN A 62 14.74 33.32 -14.59
C GLN A 62 15.13 34.70 -14.03
N SER A 63 15.93 34.76 -12.97
CA SER A 63 16.40 36.01 -12.36
C SER A 63 17.73 36.53 -12.92
N LYS A 64 18.34 35.80 -13.87
CA LYS A 64 19.53 36.22 -14.63
C LYS A 64 19.12 36.79 -15.97
#